data_AF-A0AAV3RV30-F1
#
_entry.id   AF-A0AAV3RV30-F1
#
_cell.length_a   1.000
_cell.length_b   1.000
_cell.length_c   1.000
_cell.angle_alpha   90.00
_cell.angle_beta   90.00
_cell.angle_gamma   90.00
#
_symmetry.space_group_name_H-M   'P 1'
#
loop_
_entity.id
_entity.type
_entity.pdbx_description
1 polymer ?
#
loop_
_entity_poly.entity_id
_entity_poly.type
_entity_poly.pdbx_seq_one_letter_code
_entity_poly.pdbx_strand_id
1 'polypeptide(L)'
;MALGLEDAPSMGSFFTWTNGSIWSKLDRVLMNNVWSSLDLTCSASFLPMEPVSDHCPVITSLVKNLTSGIRTFKFMNMWLDHPSFDDVLRSVWDTWHGGMAQFSLCSKLKALKAPLKALNRDEFGSIFEKAKEANAAFKEAVQAHMDDPLNVTLKLKCHELRERANFLSEAEQSFISQKLRCKFLLEGDRCTKYFHSLIKRANVRNSISHIFCNDPPQVGRPEVKIINNLYTRVTNRWIQ
;
A
#
# COMPACT_ATOMS: atom_id res chain seq x y z
N MET A 1 -16.17 -24.36 -4.74
CA MET A 1 -15.72 -23.19 -5.52
C MET A 1 -16.21 -21.95 -4.79
N ALA A 2 -15.35 -21.25 -4.03
CA ALA A 2 -15.78 -20.05 -3.30
C ALA A 2 -16.01 -18.91 -4.29
N LEU A 3 -17.17 -18.24 -4.23
CA LEU A 3 -17.59 -17.20 -5.19
C LEU A 3 -16.72 -15.92 -5.17
N GLY A 4 -15.66 -15.87 -4.35
CA GLY A 4 -14.71 -14.75 -4.29
C GLY A 4 -15.36 -13.44 -3.86
N LEU A 5 -16.43 -13.50 -3.05
CA LEU A 5 -17.16 -12.36 -2.53
C LEU A 5 -16.58 -11.93 -1.18
N GLU A 6 -16.36 -10.63 -1.02
CA GLU A 6 -15.89 -9.99 0.21
C GLU A 6 -16.84 -8.86 0.62
N ASP A 7 -16.91 -8.55 1.93
CA ASP A 7 -17.68 -7.39 2.40
C ASP A 7 -17.05 -6.09 1.92
N ALA A 8 -17.89 -5.19 1.40
CA ALA A 8 -17.48 -3.82 1.17
C ALA A 8 -17.14 -3.14 2.51
N PRO A 9 -16.10 -2.29 2.56
CA PRO A 9 -15.85 -1.41 3.69
C PRO A 9 -17.12 -0.66 4.06
N SER A 10 -17.58 -0.84 5.30
CA SER A 10 -18.82 -0.25 5.81
C SER A 10 -18.58 0.74 6.93
N MET A 11 -19.40 1.78 7.02
CA MET A 11 -19.42 2.74 8.13
C MET A 11 -20.85 3.06 8.58
N GLY A 12 -20.97 3.81 9.68
CA GLY A 12 -22.25 4.16 10.29
C GLY A 12 -22.69 3.10 11.31
N SER A 13 -23.98 2.78 11.32
CA SER A 13 -24.58 1.84 12.29
C SER A 13 -23.92 0.46 12.22
N PHE A 14 -23.45 -0.06 13.36
CA PHE A 14 -22.80 -1.37 13.40
C PHE A 14 -23.81 -2.52 13.23
N PHE A 15 -24.92 -2.45 13.96
CA PHE A 15 -26.09 -3.31 13.77
C PHE A 15 -26.98 -2.70 12.70
N THR A 16 -27.52 -3.55 11.84
CA THR A 16 -28.36 -3.12 10.70
C THR A 16 -29.81 -3.51 10.88
N TRP A 17 -30.12 -4.31 11.90
CA TRP A 17 -31.47 -4.77 12.18
C TRP A 17 -31.71 -4.97 13.68
N THR A 18 -32.95 -4.77 14.13
CA THR A 18 -33.38 -5.08 15.51
C THR A 18 -34.85 -5.48 15.59
N ASN A 19 -35.20 -6.48 16.39
CA ASN A 19 -36.61 -6.73 16.74
C ASN A 19 -37.06 -6.00 18.02
N GLY A 20 -36.29 -5.03 18.49
CA GLY A 20 -36.51 -4.31 19.75
C GLY A 20 -35.89 -4.97 20.98
N SER A 21 -35.47 -6.24 20.89
CA SER A 21 -34.79 -6.96 21.99
C SER A 21 -33.39 -7.44 21.63
N ILE A 22 -33.18 -7.78 20.35
CA ILE A 22 -31.92 -8.31 19.82
C ILE A 22 -31.50 -7.45 18.64
N TRP A 23 -30.22 -7.06 18.64
CA TRP A 23 -29.60 -6.29 17.57
C TRP A 23 -28.66 -7.19 16.77
N SER A 24 -28.80 -7.19 15.43
CA SER A 24 -28.03 -8.04 14.53
C SER A 24 -27.53 -7.27 13.31
N LYS A 25 -26.47 -7.76 12.68
CA LYS A 25 -25.98 -7.28 11.38
C LYS A 25 -26.41 -8.26 10.29
N LEU A 26 -27.58 -8.02 9.71
CA LEU A 26 -28.17 -8.88 8.68
C LEU A 26 -27.88 -8.38 7.27
N ASP A 27 -27.73 -7.06 7.11
CA ASP A 27 -27.57 -6.40 5.84
C ASP A 27 -26.09 -6.26 5.49
N ARG A 28 -25.70 -6.75 4.30
CA ARG A 28 -24.32 -6.79 3.84
C ARG A 28 -24.24 -6.35 2.38
N VAL A 29 -23.21 -5.58 2.09
CA VAL A 29 -22.85 -5.19 0.72
C VAL A 29 -21.64 -6.00 0.34
N LEU A 30 -21.77 -6.85 -0.67
CA LEU A 30 -20.72 -7.76 -1.12
C LEU A 30 -20.11 -7.26 -2.43
N MET A 31 -18.79 -7.38 -2.55
CA MET A 31 -18.02 -7.07 -3.75
C MET A 31 -17.26 -8.31 -4.22
N ASN A 32 -17.05 -8.42 -5.54
CA ASN A 32 -16.20 -9.46 -6.11
C ASN A 32 -14.83 -8.90 -6.56
N ASN A 33 -13.91 -9.79 -6.87
CA ASN A 33 -12.57 -9.47 -7.35
C ASN A 33 -12.54 -8.77 -8.73
N VAL A 34 -13.61 -8.88 -9.54
CA VAL A 34 -13.71 -8.18 -10.83
C VAL A 34 -13.73 -6.67 -10.61
N TRP A 35 -14.41 -6.17 -9.57
CA TRP A 35 -14.47 -4.74 -9.29
C TRP A 35 -13.09 -4.16 -8.95
N SER A 36 -12.25 -4.94 -8.27
CA SER A 36 -10.85 -4.60 -7.99
C SER A 36 -9.95 -4.59 -9.24
N SER A 37 -10.33 -5.28 -10.32
CA SER A 37 -9.62 -5.21 -11.60
C SER A 37 -10.01 -3.99 -12.43
N LEU A 38 -11.20 -3.43 -12.18
CA LEU A 38 -11.73 -2.23 -12.85
C LEU A 38 -11.37 -0.92 -12.12
N ASP A 39 -10.51 -1.00 -11.11
CA ASP A 39 -10.15 0.10 -10.20
C ASP A 39 -11.36 0.78 -9.56
N LEU A 40 -12.40 -0.01 -9.24
CA LEU A 40 -13.58 0.46 -8.55
C LEU A 40 -13.41 0.25 -7.04
N THR A 41 -13.65 1.30 -6.26
CA THR A 41 -13.82 1.20 -4.80
C THR A 41 -15.30 1.24 -4.48
N CYS A 42 -15.79 0.20 -3.82
CA CYS A 42 -17.12 0.18 -3.23
C CYS A 42 -17.04 0.46 -1.73
N SER A 43 -17.97 1.24 -1.21
CA SER A 43 -18.16 1.45 0.23
C SER A 43 -19.65 1.48 0.57
N ALA A 44 -19.98 1.10 1.80
CA ALA A 44 -21.34 1.08 2.32
C ALA A 44 -21.47 2.03 3.52
N SER A 45 -22.50 2.86 3.54
CA SER A 45 -22.85 3.71 4.67
C SER A 45 -24.20 3.26 5.22
N PHE A 46 -24.19 2.67 6.42
CA PHE A 46 -25.38 2.29 7.16
C PHE A 46 -25.85 3.48 7.97
N LEU A 47 -26.98 4.05 7.57
CA LEU A 47 -27.55 5.21 8.22
C LEU A 47 -28.18 4.85 9.58
N PRO A 48 -28.43 5.83 10.46
CA PRO A 48 -29.25 5.62 11.63
C PRO A 48 -30.60 4.99 11.26
N MET A 49 -31.11 4.15 12.15
CA MET A 49 -32.41 3.51 11.98
C MET A 49 -33.53 4.56 12.11
N GLU A 50 -34.50 4.49 11.20
CA GLU A 50 -35.66 5.39 11.20
C GLU A 50 -36.84 4.74 11.93
N PRO A 51 -37.76 5.49 12.55
CA PRO A 51 -38.86 4.94 13.37
C PRO A 51 -39.80 3.97 12.64
N VAL A 52 -39.79 3.99 11.31
CA VAL A 52 -40.68 3.22 10.44
C VAL A 52 -40.10 1.87 10.01
N SER A 53 -38.85 1.56 10.39
CA SER A 53 -38.13 0.38 9.92
C SER A 53 -37.34 -0.25 11.06
N ASP A 54 -37.39 -1.56 11.14
CA ASP A 54 -36.51 -2.37 11.99
C ASP A 54 -35.14 -2.61 11.34
N HIS A 55 -34.92 -2.12 10.12
CA HIS A 55 -33.66 -2.11 9.38
C HIS A 55 -33.03 -0.70 9.26
N CYS A 56 -31.70 -0.64 9.26
CA CYS A 56 -30.92 0.54 8.88
C CYS A 56 -30.84 0.68 7.35
N PRO A 57 -31.22 1.82 6.77
CA PRO A 57 -30.98 2.09 5.36
C PRO A 57 -29.48 2.05 5.02
N VAL A 58 -29.13 1.50 3.85
CA VAL A 58 -27.76 1.46 3.36
C VAL A 58 -27.60 2.28 2.09
N ILE A 59 -26.59 3.15 2.06
CA ILE A 59 -26.14 3.85 0.86
C ILE A 59 -24.85 3.21 0.38
N THR A 60 -24.87 2.67 -0.84
CA THR A 60 -23.68 2.13 -1.50
C THR A 60 -23.08 3.15 -2.45
N SER A 61 -21.79 3.43 -2.28
CA SER A 61 -21.03 4.25 -3.21
C SER A 61 -20.06 3.37 -4.00
N LEU A 62 -20.07 3.52 -5.33
CA LEU A 62 -19.13 2.87 -6.24
C LEU A 62 -18.38 3.94 -7.02
N VAL A 63 -17.10 4.11 -6.72
CA VAL A 63 -16.28 5.19 -7.28
C VAL A 63 -15.09 4.60 -7.99
N LYS A 64 -14.83 5.07 -9.22
CA LYS A 64 -13.58 4.75 -9.92
C LYS A 64 -12.45 5.50 -9.23
N ASN A 65 -11.41 4.78 -8.81
CA ASN A 65 -10.24 5.37 -8.19
C ASN A 65 -9.48 6.22 -9.22
N LEU A 66 -9.79 7.51 -9.26
CA LEU A 66 -8.93 8.48 -9.93
C LEU A 66 -7.72 8.68 -9.03
N THR A 67 -6.55 8.23 -9.48
CA THR A 67 -5.28 8.27 -8.75
C THR A 67 -4.75 9.71 -8.64
N SER A 68 -5.47 10.62 -7.98
CA SER A 68 -5.14 12.05 -7.90
C SER A 68 -4.84 12.52 -6.48
N GLY A 69 -4.12 11.69 -5.71
CA GLY A 69 -3.66 12.01 -4.36
C GLY A 69 -2.14 12.17 -4.27
N ILE A 70 -1.68 13.12 -3.44
CA ILE A 70 -0.27 13.24 -3.09
C ILE A 70 0.18 11.94 -2.39
N ARG A 71 1.10 11.20 -3.02
CA ARG A 71 1.69 10.01 -2.38
C ARG A 71 2.62 10.43 -1.26
N THR A 72 2.24 10.13 -0.03
CA THR A 72 3.09 10.33 1.15
C THR A 72 4.36 9.48 1.02
N PHE A 73 5.50 10.04 1.44
CA PHE A 73 6.73 9.26 1.55
C PHE A 73 6.55 8.13 2.57
N LYS A 74 6.94 6.92 2.18
CA LYS A 74 6.99 5.74 3.06
C LYS A 74 8.37 5.13 2.92
N PHE A 75 9.04 4.91 4.04
CA PHE A 75 10.30 4.20 4.08
C PHE A 75 10.09 2.74 3.69
N MET A 76 10.93 2.19 2.82
CA MET A 76 10.85 0.78 2.42
C MET A 76 12.04 0.02 2.97
N ASN A 77 11.78 -1.10 3.65
CA ASN A 77 12.82 -1.86 4.33
C ASN A 77 13.87 -2.43 3.37
N MET A 78 13.46 -2.79 2.16
CA MET A 78 14.34 -3.27 1.09
C MET A 78 15.49 -2.32 0.72
N TRP A 79 15.40 -1.03 1.09
CA TRP A 79 16.49 -0.09 0.84
C TRP A 79 17.71 -0.37 1.70
N LEU A 80 17.53 -0.94 2.90
CA LEU A 80 18.61 -1.25 3.83
C LEU A 80 19.61 -2.25 3.25
N ASP A 81 19.14 -3.13 2.37
CA ASP A 81 19.95 -4.18 1.77
C ASP A 81 20.68 -3.69 0.50
N HIS A 82 20.42 -2.46 0.05
CA HIS A 82 21.08 -1.90 -1.13
C HIS A 82 22.51 -1.43 -0.81
N PRO A 83 23.53 -1.79 -1.62
CA PRO A 83 24.93 -1.42 -1.35
C PRO A 83 25.17 0.07 -1.13
N SER A 84 24.51 0.93 -1.91
CA SER A 84 24.64 2.39 -1.82
C SER A 84 23.80 3.05 -0.71
N PHE A 85 23.06 2.29 0.10
CA PHE A 85 22.18 2.87 1.13
C PHE A 85 22.97 3.64 2.18
N ASP A 86 24.06 3.05 2.68
CA ASP A 86 24.90 3.67 3.70
C ASP A 86 25.58 4.94 3.19
N ASP A 87 26.00 4.96 1.93
CA ASP A 87 26.58 6.15 1.29
C ASP A 87 25.54 7.27 1.18
N VAL A 88 24.33 6.94 0.74
CA VAL A 88 23.19 7.87 0.70
C VAL A 88 22.89 8.41 2.09
N LEU A 89 22.87 7.55 3.11
CA LEU A 89 22.62 7.95 4.48
C LEU A 89 23.70 8.90 4.98
N ARG A 90 24.99 8.54 4.86
CA ARG A 90 26.14 9.34 5.29
C ARG A 90 26.17 10.71 4.62
N SER A 91 25.90 10.75 3.30
CA SER A 91 25.88 12.00 2.52
C SER A 91 24.94 13.06 3.09
N VAL A 92 23.87 12.63 3.80
CA VAL A 92 22.92 13.50 4.48
C VAL A 92 23.24 13.60 5.97
N TRP A 93 23.61 12.51 6.61
CA TRP A 93 23.75 12.44 8.07
C TRP A 93 24.95 13.24 8.58
N ASP A 94 26.00 13.36 7.79
CA ASP A 94 27.21 14.09 8.14
C ASP A 94 27.09 15.61 7.90
N THR A 95 25.98 16.06 7.31
CA THR A 95 25.72 17.49 7.12
C THR A 95 25.38 18.19 8.44
N TRP A 96 26.04 19.32 8.68
CA TRP A 96 25.76 20.16 9.84
C TRP A 96 24.41 20.84 9.71
N HIS A 97 23.59 20.72 10.75
CA HIS A 97 22.33 21.43 10.88
C HIS A 97 22.35 22.21 12.18
N GLY A 98 22.36 23.54 12.09
CA GLY A 98 22.33 24.42 13.25
C GLY A 98 21.00 24.34 14.02
N GLY A 99 21.04 24.63 15.32
CA GLY A 99 19.86 24.63 16.20
C GLY A 99 19.85 23.46 17.19
N MET A 100 18.69 23.21 17.80
CA MET A 100 18.52 22.14 18.80
C MET A 100 18.63 20.75 18.15
N ALA A 101 19.02 19.75 18.94
CA ALA A 101 19.17 18.36 18.49
C ALA A 101 17.92 17.82 17.76
N GLN A 102 16.73 18.16 18.24
CA GLN A 102 15.46 17.78 17.60
C GLN A 102 15.29 18.40 16.21
N PHE A 103 15.66 19.68 16.05
CA PHE A 103 15.60 20.36 14.76
C PHE A 103 16.60 19.76 13.77
N SER A 104 17.81 19.46 14.24
CA SER A 104 18.85 18.76 13.45
C SER A 104 18.35 17.41 12.95
N LEU A 105 17.76 16.58 13.84
CA LEU A 105 17.19 15.29 13.47
C LEU A 105 16.06 15.42 12.43
N CYS A 106 15.09 16.32 12.67
CA CYS A 106 13.99 16.52 11.73
C CYS A 106 14.48 17.01 10.36
N SER A 107 15.53 17.83 10.32
CA SER A 107 16.08 18.36 9.08
C SER A 107 16.83 17.29 8.29
N LYS A 108 17.65 16.47 8.95
CA LYS A 108 18.29 15.29 8.35
C LYS A 108 17.28 14.31 7.77
N LEU A 109 16.22 13.99 8.52
CA LEU A 109 15.15 13.11 8.04
C LEU A 109 14.37 13.70 6.85
N LYS A 110 14.21 15.03 6.79
CA LYS A 110 13.59 15.70 5.63
C LYS A 110 14.51 15.65 4.41
N ALA A 111 15.81 15.94 4.59
CA ALA A 111 16.82 15.91 3.53
C ALA A 111 16.97 14.51 2.92
N LEU A 112 16.89 13.46 3.75
CA LEU A 112 17.02 12.06 3.31
C LEU A 112 15.89 11.59 2.38
N LYS A 113 14.74 12.27 2.36
CA LYS A 113 13.60 11.86 1.52
C LYS A 113 13.90 11.90 0.03
N ALA A 114 14.61 12.93 -0.44
CA ALA A 114 14.90 13.10 -1.86
C ALA A 114 15.84 12.01 -2.42
N PRO A 115 17.02 11.74 -1.81
CA PRO A 115 17.91 10.71 -2.31
C PRO A 115 17.32 9.30 -2.16
N LEU A 116 16.58 9.00 -1.09
CA LEU A 116 15.89 7.70 -0.98
C LEU A 116 14.80 7.52 -2.04
N LYS A 117 14.08 8.59 -2.41
CA LYS A 117 13.14 8.52 -3.54
C LYS A 117 13.84 8.27 -4.87
N ALA A 118 15.01 8.86 -5.08
CA ALA A 118 15.82 8.61 -6.26
C ALA A 118 16.28 7.15 -6.30
N LEU A 119 16.91 6.67 -5.22
CA LEU A 119 17.31 5.26 -5.06
C LEU A 119 16.14 4.30 -5.34
N ASN A 120 14.97 4.58 -4.76
CA ASN A 120 13.79 3.75 -4.98
C ASN A 120 13.33 3.75 -6.43
N ARG A 121 13.35 4.90 -7.12
CA ARG A 121 12.92 4.98 -8.52
C ARG A 121 13.89 4.21 -9.42
N ASP A 122 15.19 4.41 -9.19
CA ASP A 122 16.23 3.93 -10.10
C ASP A 122 16.45 2.42 -9.90
N GLU A 123 16.52 1.93 -8.66
CA GLU A 123 16.80 0.52 -8.37
C GLU A 123 15.55 -0.33 -8.16
N PHE A 124 14.58 0.18 -7.41
CA PHE A 124 13.40 -0.59 -6.98
C PHE A 124 12.10 -0.23 -7.72
N GLY A 125 12.17 0.68 -8.70
CA GLY A 125 11.03 1.05 -9.53
C GLY A 125 10.48 -0.18 -10.25
N SER A 126 9.16 -0.41 -10.15
CA SER A 126 8.51 -1.59 -10.73
C SER A 126 9.16 -2.92 -10.30
N ILE A 127 9.46 -3.07 -9.00
CA ILE A 127 10.19 -4.21 -8.42
C ILE A 127 9.69 -5.59 -8.89
N PHE A 128 8.37 -5.76 -9.05
CA PHE A 128 7.77 -7.01 -9.53
C PHE A 128 8.18 -7.36 -10.96
N GLU A 129 8.19 -6.38 -11.87
CA GLU A 129 8.63 -6.61 -13.26
C GLU A 129 10.15 -6.82 -13.31
N LYS A 130 10.92 -6.03 -12.56
CA LYS A 130 12.38 -6.21 -12.48
C LYS A 130 12.77 -7.59 -11.95
N ALA A 131 12.11 -8.07 -10.89
CA ALA A 131 12.36 -9.40 -10.33
C ALA A 131 12.00 -10.51 -11.34
N LYS A 132 10.90 -10.35 -12.08
CA LYS A 132 10.49 -11.28 -13.12
C LYS A 132 11.47 -11.31 -14.29
N GLU A 133 11.90 -10.13 -14.78
CA GLU A 133 12.89 -9.98 -15.85
C GLU A 133 14.25 -10.58 -15.45
N ALA A 134 14.73 -10.29 -14.24
CA ALA A 134 16.00 -10.85 -13.74
C ALA A 134 15.96 -12.39 -13.63
N ASN A 135 14.84 -12.95 -13.16
CA ASN A 135 14.65 -14.40 -13.15
C ASN A 135 14.60 -15.01 -14.54
N ALA A 136 14.00 -14.32 -15.53
CA ALA A 136 13.97 -14.78 -16.91
C ALA A 136 15.39 -14.76 -17.53
N ALA A 137 16.13 -13.67 -17.34
CA ALA A 137 17.50 -13.53 -17.82
C ALA A 137 18.43 -14.59 -17.21
N PHE A 138 18.29 -14.88 -15.91
CA PHE A 138 19.03 -15.96 -15.26
C PHE A 138 18.72 -17.32 -15.89
N LYS A 139 17.45 -17.64 -16.13
CA LYS A 139 17.07 -18.93 -16.77
C LYS A 139 17.63 -19.07 -18.17
N GLU A 140 17.60 -17.99 -18.96
CA GLU A 140 18.18 -17.98 -20.31
C GLU A 140 19.70 -18.21 -20.27
N ALA A 141 20.41 -17.52 -19.37
CA ALA A 141 21.84 -17.71 -19.20
C ALA A 141 22.22 -19.12 -18.76
N VAL A 142 21.44 -19.72 -17.85
CA VAL A 142 21.63 -21.11 -17.43
C VAL A 142 21.43 -22.06 -18.60
N GLN A 143 20.39 -21.88 -19.42
CA GLN A 143 20.17 -22.70 -20.60
C GLN A 143 21.36 -22.63 -21.57
N ALA A 144 21.81 -21.41 -21.89
CA ALA A 144 22.97 -21.21 -22.75
C ALA A 144 24.25 -21.86 -22.18
N HIS A 145 24.44 -21.84 -20.86
CA HIS A 145 25.56 -22.52 -20.22
C HIS A 145 25.43 -24.05 -20.22
N MET A 146 24.21 -24.60 -20.21
CA MET A 146 23.99 -26.04 -20.37
C MET A 146 24.34 -26.51 -21.79
N ASP A 147 24.11 -25.65 -22.78
CA ASP A 147 24.46 -25.93 -24.18
C ASP A 147 25.97 -25.85 -24.44
N ASP A 148 26.70 -25.02 -23.68
CA ASP A 148 28.18 -24.93 -23.69
C ASP A 148 28.79 -24.90 -22.27
N PRO A 149 28.99 -26.08 -21.64
CA PRO A 149 29.43 -26.18 -20.24
C PRO A 149 30.87 -25.73 -19.98
N LEU A 150 31.74 -25.69 -20.99
CA LEU A 150 33.15 -25.32 -20.84
C LEU A 150 33.37 -23.81 -20.95
N ASN A 151 32.32 -23.05 -21.28
CA ASN A 151 32.37 -21.61 -21.44
C ASN A 151 32.43 -20.86 -20.10
N VAL A 152 33.64 -20.41 -19.75
CA VAL A 152 33.88 -19.66 -18.51
C VAL A 152 33.12 -18.34 -18.47
N THR A 153 32.94 -17.67 -19.61
CA THR A 153 32.22 -16.40 -19.70
C THR A 153 30.73 -16.57 -19.38
N LEU A 154 30.10 -17.64 -19.90
CA LEU A 154 28.71 -17.96 -19.58
C LEU A 154 28.54 -18.34 -18.11
N LYS A 155 29.51 -19.05 -17.53
CA LYS A 155 29.52 -19.37 -16.10
C LYS A 155 29.54 -18.12 -15.23
N LEU A 156 30.42 -17.15 -15.53
CA LEU A 156 30.48 -15.87 -14.81
C LEU A 156 29.17 -15.09 -14.95
N LYS A 157 28.62 -15.01 -16.17
CA LYS A 157 27.33 -14.35 -16.43
C LYS A 157 26.19 -14.99 -15.64
N CYS A 158 26.16 -16.33 -15.52
CA CYS A 158 25.17 -17.04 -14.70
C CYS A 158 25.28 -16.66 -13.21
N HIS A 159 26.50 -16.49 -12.71
CA HIS A 159 26.73 -16.07 -11.32
C HIS A 159 26.18 -14.67 -11.08
N GLU A 160 26.57 -13.69 -11.91
CA GLU A 160 26.11 -12.29 -11.80
C GLU A 160 24.59 -12.18 -11.88
N LEU A 161 23.97 -12.85 -12.86
CA LEU A 161 22.51 -12.83 -13.02
C LEU A 161 21.79 -13.52 -11.85
N ARG A 162 22.39 -14.54 -11.25
CA ARG A 162 21.85 -15.19 -10.04
C ARG A 162 21.85 -14.23 -8.87
N GLU A 163 22.96 -13.53 -8.62
CA GLU A 163 23.05 -12.55 -7.54
C GLU A 163 22.02 -11.44 -7.74
N ARG A 164 21.90 -10.90 -8.97
CA ARG A 164 20.89 -9.87 -9.28
C ARG A 164 19.46 -10.38 -9.08
N ALA A 165 19.15 -11.60 -9.54
CA ALA A 165 17.83 -12.19 -9.39
C ALA A 165 17.47 -12.45 -7.92
N ASN A 166 18.41 -12.96 -7.13
CA ASN A 166 18.23 -13.17 -5.69
C ASN A 166 17.98 -11.84 -4.96
N PHE A 167 18.83 -10.84 -5.21
CA PHE A 167 18.68 -9.51 -4.62
C PHE A 167 17.30 -8.88 -4.90
N LEU A 168 16.84 -8.92 -6.15
CA LEU A 168 15.54 -8.37 -6.52
C LEU A 168 14.37 -9.19 -5.93
N SER A 169 14.53 -10.51 -5.80
CA SER A 169 13.52 -11.36 -5.17
C SER A 169 13.40 -11.12 -3.67
N GLU A 170 14.52 -10.93 -2.96
CA GLU A 170 14.53 -10.55 -1.55
C GLU A 170 13.91 -9.17 -1.33
N ALA A 171 14.23 -8.20 -2.20
CA ALA A 171 13.63 -6.88 -2.18
C ALA A 171 12.10 -6.93 -2.43
N GLU A 172 11.65 -7.75 -3.39
CA GLU A 172 10.22 -7.99 -3.65
C GLU A 172 9.52 -8.57 -2.41
N GLN A 173 10.10 -9.60 -1.78
CA GLN A 173 9.56 -10.21 -0.56
C GLN A 173 9.50 -9.20 0.60
N SER A 174 10.57 -8.43 0.81
CA SER A 174 10.63 -7.36 1.82
C SER A 174 9.53 -6.32 1.60
N PHE A 175 9.31 -5.91 0.34
CA PHE A 175 8.23 -5.00 -0.04
C PHE A 175 6.85 -5.58 0.30
N ILE A 176 6.57 -6.83 -0.09
CA ILE A 176 5.28 -7.46 0.19
C ILE A 176 5.07 -7.65 1.70
N SER A 177 6.10 -8.09 2.42
CA SER A 177 6.08 -8.30 3.86
C SER A 177 5.74 -7.03 4.61
N GLN A 178 6.37 -5.92 4.22
CA GLN A 178 6.08 -4.61 4.80
C GLN A 178 4.65 -4.13 4.49
N LYS A 179 4.14 -4.41 3.28
CA LYS A 179 2.78 -4.04 2.87
C LYS A 179 1.69 -4.85 3.59
N LEU A 180 1.92 -6.13 3.79
CA LEU A 180 0.96 -7.06 4.39
C LEU A 180 1.14 -7.22 5.89
N ARG A 181 2.24 -6.73 6.46
CA ARG A 181 2.65 -6.97 7.86
C ARG A 181 2.70 -8.47 8.20
N CYS A 182 3.12 -9.29 7.25
CA CYS A 182 3.16 -10.76 7.39
C CYS A 182 4.53 -11.26 6.91
N LYS A 183 5.28 -11.97 7.76
CA LYS A 183 6.58 -12.57 7.39
C LYS A 183 6.44 -14.05 7.00
N PHE A 184 5.75 -14.82 7.83
CA PHE A 184 5.70 -16.28 7.74
C PHE A 184 5.14 -16.83 6.42
N LEU A 185 4.09 -16.21 5.88
CA LEU A 185 3.47 -16.68 4.62
C LEU A 185 4.33 -16.40 3.37
N LEU A 186 5.27 -15.45 3.45
CA LEU A 186 6.09 -15.04 2.30
C LEU A 186 7.36 -15.86 2.16
N GLU A 187 7.89 -16.39 3.26
CA GLU A 187 9.09 -17.24 3.24
C GLU A 187 8.79 -18.63 2.64
N GLY A 188 7.51 -19.04 2.60
CA GLY A 188 7.07 -20.34 2.08
C GLY A 188 6.49 -20.36 0.67
N ASP A 189 5.85 -19.28 0.20
CA ASP A 189 5.16 -19.23 -1.11
C ASP A 189 5.62 -18.04 -1.96
N ARG A 190 5.86 -18.28 -3.26
CA ARG A 190 6.28 -17.28 -4.25
C ARG A 190 5.13 -16.80 -5.16
N CYS A 191 3.88 -17.08 -4.81
CA CYS A 191 2.72 -16.71 -5.63
C CYS A 191 2.44 -15.20 -5.64
N THR A 192 3.09 -14.46 -6.54
CA THR A 192 2.94 -13.00 -6.67
C THR A 192 1.48 -12.57 -6.89
N LYS A 193 0.69 -13.32 -7.67
CA LYS A 193 -0.74 -13.01 -7.92
C LYS A 193 -1.57 -13.01 -6.63
N TYR A 194 -1.35 -13.99 -5.75
CA TYR A 194 -2.05 -14.06 -4.47
C TYR A 194 -1.70 -12.84 -3.61
N PHE A 195 -0.41 -12.53 -3.49
CA PHE A 195 0.05 -11.38 -2.71
C PHE A 195 -0.41 -10.03 -3.29
N HIS A 196 -0.49 -9.88 -4.62
CA HIS A 196 -1.07 -8.69 -5.23
C HIS A 196 -2.54 -8.49 -4.82
N SER A 197 -3.34 -9.55 -4.83
CA SER A 197 -4.73 -9.50 -4.36
C SER A 197 -4.80 -9.12 -2.88
N LEU A 198 -3.93 -9.68 -2.03
CA LEU A 198 -3.84 -9.31 -0.62
C LEU A 198 -3.45 -7.85 -0.42
N ILE A 199 -2.48 -7.33 -1.17
CA ILE A 199 -2.03 -5.94 -1.07
C ILE A 199 -3.16 -4.99 -1.49
N LYS A 200 -3.86 -5.31 -2.59
CA LYS A 200 -5.03 -4.53 -3.04
C LYS A 200 -6.10 -4.47 -1.95
N ARG A 201 -6.44 -5.64 -1.38
CA ARG A 201 -7.41 -5.73 -0.28
C ARG A 201 -6.98 -4.93 0.95
N ALA A 202 -5.71 -5.02 1.35
CA ALA A 202 -5.18 -4.24 2.47
C ALA A 202 -5.23 -2.73 2.19
N ASN A 203 -4.95 -2.30 0.96
CA ASN A 203 -5.06 -0.89 0.58
C ASN A 203 -6.50 -0.37 0.64
N VAL A 204 -7.48 -1.15 0.16
CA VAL A 204 -8.91 -0.80 0.26
C VAL A 204 -9.34 -0.70 1.71
N ARG A 205 -8.98 -1.69 2.54
CA ARG A 205 -9.33 -1.70 3.97
C ARG A 205 -8.71 -0.54 4.77
N ASN A 206 -7.49 -0.14 4.42
CA ASN A 206 -6.78 0.96 5.08
C ASN A 206 -7.07 2.33 4.46
N SER A 207 -7.90 2.38 3.42
CA SER A 207 -8.32 3.64 2.81
C SER A 207 -9.33 4.34 3.71
N ILE A 208 -9.10 5.62 4.00
CA ILE A 208 -10.07 6.45 4.69
C ILE A 208 -10.95 7.10 3.62
N SER A 209 -12.18 6.59 3.46
CA SER A 209 -13.13 7.12 2.48
C SER A 209 -13.82 8.41 2.95
N HIS A 210 -14.06 8.54 4.26
CA HIS A 210 -14.79 9.69 4.83
C HIS A 210 -14.20 10.09 6.19
N ILE A 211 -14.25 11.38 6.51
CA ILE A 211 -14.01 11.92 7.86
C ILE A 211 -15.25 12.71 8.26
N PHE A 212 -15.77 12.44 9.45
CA PHE A 212 -16.86 13.22 10.04
C PHE A 212 -16.27 14.46 10.72
N CYS A 213 -16.78 15.64 10.36
CA CYS A 213 -16.49 16.87 11.08
C CYS A 213 -17.69 17.14 11.99
N ASN A 214 -17.48 17.09 13.32
CA ASN A 214 -18.51 17.41 14.32
C ASN A 214 -18.68 18.92 14.51
N ASP A 215 -18.53 19.72 13.45
CA ASP A 215 -18.84 21.14 13.56
C ASP A 215 -20.37 21.28 13.73
N PRO A 216 -20.85 22.20 14.60
CA PRO A 216 -22.27 22.44 14.75
C PRO A 216 -22.86 22.78 13.37
N PRO A 217 -24.07 22.31 13.04
CA PRO A 217 -24.65 22.51 11.72
C PRO A 217 -24.85 24.02 11.49
N GLN A 218 -23.93 24.62 10.75
CA GLN A 218 -24.25 25.83 10.00
C GLN A 218 -25.38 25.44 9.06
N VAL A 219 -26.46 26.20 9.11
CA VAL A 219 -27.72 25.94 8.39
C VAL A 219 -27.45 25.48 6.95
N GLY A 220 -27.67 24.19 6.68
CA GLY A 220 -27.58 23.60 5.34
C GLY A 220 -26.71 22.35 5.24
N ARG A 221 -27.37 21.18 5.25
CA ARG A 221 -26.89 19.81 4.89
C ARG A 221 -25.61 19.30 5.59
N PRO A 222 -25.61 18.05 6.13
CA PRO A 222 -24.36 17.40 6.50
C PRO A 222 -23.52 17.16 5.23
N GLU A 223 -22.54 18.04 4.98
CA GLU A 223 -21.53 17.81 3.94
C GLU A 223 -20.67 16.62 4.37
N VAL A 224 -20.97 15.44 3.85
CA VAL A 224 -19.97 14.38 3.75
C VAL A 224 -18.91 14.89 2.78
N LYS A 225 -17.85 15.51 3.31
CA LYS A 225 -16.68 15.86 2.51
C LYS A 225 -16.01 14.55 2.08
N ILE A 226 -16.30 14.13 0.85
CA ILE A 226 -15.53 13.12 0.15
C ILE A 226 -14.13 13.69 -0.01
N ILE A 227 -13.17 13.08 0.67
CA ILE A 227 -11.82 13.62 0.75
C ILE A 227 -11.07 13.28 -0.53
N ASN A 228 -11.06 14.23 -1.46
CA ASN A 228 -9.99 14.34 -2.44
C ASN A 228 -8.98 15.37 -1.90
N ASN A 229 -7.92 14.87 -1.25
CA ASN A 229 -6.76 15.62 -0.71
C ASN A 229 -6.89 16.25 0.68
N LEU A 230 -6.19 15.67 1.66
CA LEU A 230 -6.14 16.13 3.06
C LEU A 230 -4.98 17.07 3.43
N TYR A 231 -4.14 17.52 2.49
CA TYR A 231 -2.89 18.21 2.87
C TYR A 231 -2.91 19.74 2.94
N THR A 232 -4.09 20.38 2.93
CA THR A 232 -4.15 21.87 2.95
C THR A 232 -4.76 22.51 4.20
N ARG A 233 -5.15 21.76 5.24
CA ARG A 233 -5.81 22.38 6.42
C ARG A 233 -5.20 22.10 7.80
N VAL A 234 -4.15 21.28 7.93
CA VAL A 234 -3.56 20.97 9.25
C VAL A 234 -2.35 21.86 9.60
N THR A 235 -1.86 22.72 8.69
CA THR A 235 -0.68 23.56 8.95
C THR A 235 -0.93 24.88 9.68
N ASN A 236 -2.19 25.28 9.92
CA ASN A 236 -2.51 26.58 10.55
C ASN A 236 -3.00 26.50 12.01
N ARG A 237 -2.79 25.37 12.71
CA ARG A 237 -3.13 25.25 14.15
C ARG A 237 -1.95 24.97 15.08
N TRP A 238 -0.72 25.14 14.58
CA TRP A 238 0.50 25.02 15.38
C TRP A 238 1.40 26.26 15.23
N ILE A 239 0.83 27.45 15.29
CA ILE A 239 1.55 28.68 15.67
C ILE A 239 0.52 29.53 16.44
N GLN A 240 0.57 29.44 17.76
CA GLN A 240 0.39 30.63 18.60
C GLN A 240 1.70 31.39 18.57
#